data_AF-A0A2V5TT77-F1
#
_entry.id   AF-A0A2V5TT77-F1
#
_cell.length_a   1.000
_cell.length_b   1.000
_cell.length_c   1.000
_cell.angle_alpha   90.00
_cell.angle_beta   90.00
_cell.angle_gamma   90.00
#
_symmetry.space_group_name_H-M   'P 1'
#
loop_
_entity.id
_entity.type
_entity.pdbx_description
1 polymer ?
#
loop_
_entity_poly.entity_id
_entity_poly.type
_entity_poly.pdbx_seq_one_letter_code
_entity_poly.pdbx_strand_id
1 'polypeptide(L)'
;MGAFILRMAPQYGVCLLTTNGLPAIPAKWRFKADSNEFSLVLAGDYFPQLHTFLTRAVGPALGSPTTNSPGELPGITAYYGTNSGVTISCGSGKDDDGKQHTGFAIVNYGAASVGSGALSAAQDSQLFRKIVSELEKNPLKEYECHDKAVEHAVDILTFPKEVETLFGATNVDHFISNFSGAAIWNSAAYFAGRYTLELRVPIAIDYEHCRVKNVLGPAEIWIDEVTKVDFSRSGAPGARLEGGHWRLKENEWRSLVKNGGNWSVVNVPIISNAPVKGFDAYANSVRDPIRYRKENYDKPVREAWELLRKLGAKTNTTPGAEKQNR
;
A
#
# COMPACT_ATOMS: atom_id res chain seq x y z
N MET A 1 11.44 -4.03 -12.37
CA MET A 1 10.52 -5.08 -11.87
C MET A 1 11.09 -5.83 -10.65
N GLY A 2 12.23 -6.53 -10.76
CA GLY A 2 12.78 -7.30 -9.62
C GLY A 2 12.94 -6.46 -8.34
N ALA A 3 13.55 -5.28 -8.43
CA ALA A 3 13.65 -4.36 -7.29
C ALA A 3 12.29 -3.94 -6.69
N PHE A 4 11.24 -3.87 -7.51
CA PHE A 4 9.89 -3.57 -7.07
C PHE A 4 9.29 -4.75 -6.27
N ILE A 5 9.47 -5.99 -6.74
CA ILE A 5 9.07 -7.20 -6.00
C ILE A 5 9.75 -7.26 -4.63
N LEU A 6 11.08 -7.06 -4.57
CA LEU A 6 11.83 -7.10 -3.29
C LEU A 6 11.38 -6.02 -2.31
N ARG A 7 10.86 -4.90 -2.82
CA ARG A 7 10.36 -3.83 -1.97
C ARG A 7 8.93 -4.09 -1.47
N MET A 8 8.08 -4.70 -2.29
CA MET A 8 6.69 -4.97 -1.94
C MET A 8 6.55 -6.23 -1.08
N ALA A 9 7.30 -7.29 -1.38
CA ALA A 9 7.11 -8.60 -0.76
C ALA A 9 7.15 -8.58 0.79
N PRO A 10 8.08 -7.88 1.46
CA PRO A 10 8.09 -7.83 2.93
C PRO A 10 6.85 -7.17 3.55
N GLN A 11 6.17 -6.28 2.83
CA GLN A 11 4.94 -5.62 3.30
C GLN A 11 3.77 -6.61 3.40
N TYR A 12 3.85 -7.68 2.62
CA TYR A 12 2.93 -8.82 2.66
C TYR A 12 3.58 -9.98 3.42
N GLY A 13 4.42 -9.73 4.42
CA GLY A 13 4.98 -10.79 5.27
C GLY A 13 6.02 -11.72 4.62
N VAL A 14 6.41 -11.50 3.35
CA VAL A 14 7.43 -12.33 2.70
C VAL A 14 8.80 -12.07 3.31
N CYS A 15 9.45 -13.13 3.79
CA CYS A 15 10.85 -13.10 4.18
C CYS A 15 11.75 -13.24 2.94
N LEU A 16 12.60 -12.25 2.69
CA LEU A 16 13.59 -12.30 1.60
C LEU A 16 14.91 -12.91 2.10
N LEU A 17 15.43 -13.88 1.35
CA LEU A 17 16.71 -14.54 1.64
C LEU A 17 17.90 -13.82 0.99
N THR A 18 17.70 -13.27 -0.22
CA THR A 18 18.72 -12.47 -0.90
C THR A 18 18.10 -11.32 -1.68
N THR A 19 18.80 -10.19 -1.72
CA THR A 19 18.44 -9.01 -2.51
C THR A 19 19.52 -8.62 -3.52
N ASN A 20 20.70 -9.23 -3.46
CA ASN A 20 21.86 -8.92 -4.29
C ASN A 20 22.10 -10.02 -5.34
N GLY A 21 22.63 -9.65 -6.51
CA GLY A 21 22.97 -10.59 -7.59
C GLY A 21 21.77 -11.29 -8.24
N LEU A 22 20.58 -10.70 -8.10
CA LEU A 22 19.35 -11.23 -8.67
C LEU A 22 19.26 -10.93 -10.18
N PRO A 23 18.74 -11.86 -10.99
CA PRO A 23 18.63 -11.66 -12.43
C PRO A 23 17.69 -10.50 -12.77
N ALA A 24 18.06 -9.71 -13.77
CA ALA A 24 17.17 -8.69 -14.30
C ALA A 24 15.99 -9.34 -15.05
N ILE A 25 14.81 -8.74 -14.92
CA ILE A 25 13.61 -9.15 -15.65
C ILE A 25 13.15 -7.94 -16.48
N PRO A 26 13.61 -7.82 -17.74
CA PRO A 26 13.35 -6.68 -18.60
C PRO A 26 11.99 -6.80 -19.30
N ALA A 27 10.95 -7.08 -18.52
CA ALA A 27 9.59 -7.19 -19.05
C ALA A 27 8.89 -5.82 -19.03
N LYS A 28 7.88 -5.67 -19.89
CA LYS A 28 6.82 -4.69 -19.66
C LYS A 28 5.85 -5.31 -18.67
N TRP A 29 5.56 -4.62 -17.58
CA TRP A 29 4.74 -5.16 -16.50
C TRP A 29 3.75 -4.12 -15.95
N ARG A 30 2.69 -4.62 -15.34
CA ARG A 30 1.67 -3.87 -14.59
C ARG A 30 1.44 -4.58 -13.25
N PHE A 31 0.87 -3.88 -12.27
CA PHE A 31 0.65 -4.44 -10.94
C PHE A 31 -0.68 -4.01 -10.34
N LYS A 32 -1.17 -4.78 -9.37
CA LYS A 32 -2.27 -4.44 -8.46
C LYS A 32 -1.78 -4.72 -7.04
N ALA A 33 -2.13 -3.84 -6.10
CA ALA A 33 -1.83 -4.01 -4.69
C ALA A 33 -3.01 -3.55 -3.84
N ASP A 34 -3.47 -4.39 -2.92
CA ASP A 34 -4.42 -4.04 -1.87
C ASP A 34 -3.94 -4.58 -0.51
N SER A 35 -4.76 -4.52 0.54
CA SER A 35 -4.34 -4.95 1.89
C SER A 35 -4.05 -6.46 1.99
N ASN A 36 -4.52 -7.27 1.03
CA ASN A 36 -4.49 -8.73 1.09
C ASN A 36 -3.72 -9.36 -0.07
N GLU A 37 -3.58 -8.65 -1.19
CA GLU A 37 -2.99 -9.16 -2.43
C GLU A 37 -1.99 -8.16 -3.01
N PHE A 38 -0.86 -8.68 -3.48
CA PHE A 38 0.01 -7.99 -4.41
C PHE A 38 0.23 -8.86 -5.65
N SER A 39 -0.20 -8.40 -6.82
CA SER A 39 -0.04 -9.11 -8.08
C SER A 39 0.64 -8.29 -9.17
N LEU A 40 1.39 -8.97 -10.03
CA LEU A 40 2.11 -8.43 -11.18
C LEU A 40 1.76 -9.24 -12.41
N VAL A 41 1.65 -8.56 -13.55
CA VAL A 41 1.51 -9.22 -14.85
C VAL A 41 2.51 -8.65 -15.84
N LEU A 42 3.22 -9.53 -16.52
CA LEU A 42 4.25 -9.24 -17.49
C LEU A 42 3.73 -9.64 -18.88
N ALA A 43 3.90 -8.75 -19.86
CA ALA A 43 3.60 -9.07 -21.25
C ALA A 43 4.72 -9.97 -21.80
N GLY A 44 4.40 -11.20 -22.20
CA GLY A 44 5.34 -12.21 -22.72
C GLY A 44 5.60 -13.39 -21.77
N ASP A 45 6.37 -14.37 -22.26
CA ASP A 45 6.85 -15.49 -21.42
C ASP A 45 8.13 -15.10 -20.67
N TYR A 46 7.96 -14.81 -19.39
CA TYR A 46 9.02 -14.48 -18.45
C TYR A 46 9.04 -15.44 -17.26
N PHE A 47 8.30 -16.56 -17.35
CA PHE A 47 8.24 -17.53 -16.25
C PHE A 47 9.62 -18.03 -15.83
N PRO A 48 10.53 -18.46 -16.72
CA PRO A 48 11.85 -18.94 -16.29
C PRO A 48 12.67 -17.88 -15.53
N GLN A 49 12.59 -16.62 -15.97
CA GLN A 49 13.31 -15.50 -15.38
C GLN A 49 12.71 -15.12 -14.02
N LEU A 50 11.38 -15.07 -13.93
CA LEU A 50 10.67 -14.79 -12.70
C LEU A 50 10.80 -15.94 -11.70
N HIS A 51 10.72 -17.18 -12.16
CA HIS A 51 10.97 -18.38 -11.35
C HIS A 51 12.39 -18.36 -10.79
N THR A 52 13.40 -18.11 -11.63
CA THR A 52 14.80 -18.03 -11.18
C THR A 52 15.01 -16.89 -10.18
N PHE A 53 14.39 -15.74 -10.43
CA PHE A 53 14.42 -14.59 -9.53
C PHE A 53 13.85 -14.92 -8.16
N LEU A 54 12.64 -15.49 -8.11
CA LEU A 54 11.95 -15.85 -6.86
C LEU A 54 12.69 -16.97 -6.13
N THR A 55 13.16 -18.00 -6.85
CA THR A 55 13.94 -19.10 -6.24
C THR A 55 15.16 -18.59 -5.50
N ARG A 56 15.84 -17.56 -6.04
CA ARG A 56 16.95 -16.91 -5.34
C ARG A 56 16.46 -15.99 -4.22
N ALA A 57 15.46 -15.16 -4.49
CA ALA A 57 15.00 -14.11 -3.58
C ALA A 57 14.31 -14.65 -2.32
N VAL A 58 13.50 -15.72 -2.43
CA VAL A 58 12.64 -16.23 -1.35
C VAL A 58 12.91 -17.69 -0.99
N GLY A 59 13.70 -18.42 -1.78
CA GLY A 59 14.01 -19.83 -1.58
C GLY A 59 13.33 -20.75 -2.61
N PRO A 60 13.62 -22.06 -2.59
CA PRO A 60 13.10 -23.00 -3.58
C PRO A 60 11.57 -23.13 -3.54
N ALA A 61 10.97 -23.38 -4.69
CA ALA A 61 9.55 -23.71 -4.79
C ALA A 61 9.22 -25.00 -4.02
N LEU A 62 8.03 -25.08 -3.42
CA LEU A 62 7.50 -26.30 -2.81
C LEU A 62 7.00 -27.24 -3.91
N GLY A 63 7.94 -27.93 -4.55
CA GLY A 63 7.68 -28.88 -5.62
C GLY A 63 8.08 -28.37 -7.01
N SER A 64 8.09 -29.29 -7.97
CA SER A 64 8.38 -28.97 -9.36
C SER A 64 7.26 -28.10 -9.95
N PRO A 65 7.58 -27.15 -10.84
CA PRO A 65 6.57 -26.47 -11.63
C PRO A 65 5.66 -27.47 -12.33
N THR A 66 4.36 -27.23 -12.30
CA THR A 66 3.36 -28.11 -12.94
C THR A 66 2.89 -27.48 -14.24
N THR A 67 2.72 -28.29 -15.28
CA THR A 67 2.33 -27.85 -16.64
C THR A 67 0.84 -28.00 -16.92
N ASN A 68 0.04 -28.44 -15.94
CA ASN A 68 -1.37 -28.76 -16.10
C ASN A 68 -2.17 -28.16 -14.94
N SER A 69 -2.64 -26.92 -15.07
CA SER A 69 -3.79 -26.46 -14.28
C SER A 69 -5.03 -27.17 -14.83
N PRO A 70 -5.84 -27.86 -14.01
CA PRO A 70 -7.05 -28.52 -14.46
C PRO A 70 -8.09 -27.47 -14.87
N GLY A 71 -8.08 -27.06 -16.14
CA GLY A 71 -8.99 -26.05 -16.68
C GLY A 71 -8.37 -25.14 -17.75
N GLU A 72 -8.20 -25.70 -18.94
CA GLU A 72 -8.37 -25.06 -20.28
C GLU A 72 -7.33 -24.16 -20.95
N LEU A 73 -6.15 -23.82 -20.41
CA LEU A 73 -5.03 -23.37 -21.28
C LEU A 73 -3.67 -23.92 -20.80
N PRO A 74 -2.75 -24.28 -21.70
CA PRO A 74 -1.41 -24.74 -21.33
C PRO A 74 -0.64 -23.62 -20.64
N GLY A 75 -0.23 -23.87 -19.40
CA GLY A 75 0.50 -22.92 -18.58
C GLY A 75 1.43 -23.62 -17.61
N ILE A 76 2.42 -22.89 -17.10
CA ILE A 76 3.38 -23.40 -16.12
C ILE A 76 3.27 -22.57 -14.85
N THR A 77 3.18 -23.24 -13.70
CA THR A 77 3.01 -22.58 -12.39
C THR A 77 3.99 -23.12 -11.37
N ALA A 78 4.59 -22.23 -10.58
CA ALA A 78 5.44 -22.56 -9.43
C ALA A 78 4.91 -21.93 -8.15
N TYR A 79 4.95 -22.70 -7.06
CA TYR A 79 4.49 -22.29 -5.73
C TYR A 79 5.67 -22.20 -4.77
N TYR A 80 5.87 -21.07 -4.11
CA TYR A 80 7.04 -20.81 -3.26
C TYR A 80 6.78 -21.02 -1.76
N GLY A 81 5.57 -21.46 -1.39
CA GLY A 81 5.25 -21.80 0.00
C GLY A 81 4.65 -20.67 0.81
N THR A 82 4.44 -20.97 2.09
CA THR A 82 3.98 -20.03 3.13
C THR A 82 5.17 -19.51 3.93
N ASN A 83 5.64 -18.31 3.63
CA ASN A 83 6.52 -17.57 4.55
C ASN A 83 5.64 -16.63 5.37
N SER A 84 5.67 -16.74 6.70
CA SER A 84 4.91 -15.85 7.61
C SER A 84 3.40 -15.76 7.32
N GLY A 85 2.78 -16.82 6.78
CA GLY A 85 1.35 -16.84 6.48
C GLY A 85 0.96 -16.19 5.15
N VAL A 86 1.85 -16.09 4.16
CA VAL A 86 1.47 -15.63 2.81
C VAL A 86 1.85 -16.61 1.71
N THR A 87 1.02 -16.69 0.68
CA THR A 87 1.23 -17.52 -0.50
C THR A 87 1.91 -16.72 -1.60
N ILE A 88 3.02 -17.24 -2.14
CA ILE A 88 3.70 -16.67 -3.31
C ILE A 88 3.58 -17.63 -4.49
N SER A 89 3.13 -17.12 -5.64
CA SER A 89 3.03 -17.89 -6.88
C SER A 89 3.52 -17.09 -8.08
N CYS A 90 4.02 -17.80 -9.09
CA CYS A 90 4.19 -17.25 -10.42
C CYS A 90 3.72 -18.26 -11.47
N GLY A 91 3.17 -17.77 -12.57
CA GLY A 91 2.72 -18.62 -13.67
C GLY A 91 2.83 -17.93 -15.02
N SER A 92 2.78 -18.69 -16.10
CA SER A 92 2.71 -18.16 -17.47
C SER A 92 1.64 -18.89 -18.26
N GLY A 93 0.90 -18.15 -19.08
CA GLY A 93 -0.22 -18.64 -19.87
C GLY A 93 -0.53 -17.71 -21.04
N LYS A 94 -1.39 -18.17 -21.95
CA LYS A 94 -1.92 -17.35 -23.04
C LYS A 94 -3.27 -16.76 -22.64
N ASP A 95 -3.62 -15.59 -23.14
CA ASP A 95 -5.01 -15.10 -23.11
C ASP A 95 -5.82 -15.67 -24.29
N ASP A 96 -7.11 -15.32 -24.37
CA ASP A 96 -8.00 -15.72 -25.47
C ASP A 96 -7.51 -15.23 -26.85
N ASP A 97 -6.73 -14.14 -26.90
CA ASP A 97 -6.13 -13.61 -28.13
C ASP A 97 -4.83 -14.36 -28.49
N GLY A 98 -4.44 -15.37 -27.71
CA GLY A 98 -3.22 -16.13 -27.87
C GLY A 98 -1.94 -15.39 -27.45
N LYS A 99 -2.04 -14.21 -26.81
CA LYS A 99 -0.88 -13.48 -26.30
C LYS A 99 -0.41 -14.11 -25.01
N GLN A 100 0.89 -14.33 -24.92
CA GLN A 100 1.52 -14.88 -23.73
C GLN A 100 1.68 -13.81 -22.65
N HIS A 101 1.41 -14.16 -21.40
CA HIS A 101 1.67 -13.35 -20.22
C HIS A 101 2.28 -14.19 -19.11
N THR A 102 2.99 -13.52 -18.21
CA THR A 102 3.49 -14.12 -16.96
C THR A 102 2.90 -13.38 -15.78
N GLY A 103 2.23 -14.10 -14.89
CA GLY A 103 1.67 -13.60 -13.65
C GLY A 103 2.56 -13.88 -12.44
N PHE A 104 2.44 -13.02 -11.43
CA PHE A 104 2.98 -13.21 -10.09
C PHE A 104 2.01 -12.69 -9.06
N ALA A 105 1.87 -13.37 -7.93
CA ALA A 105 1.01 -12.93 -6.85
C ALA A 105 1.58 -13.30 -5.47
N ILE A 106 1.35 -12.42 -4.49
CA ILE A 106 1.48 -12.62 -3.06
C ILE A 106 0.11 -12.44 -2.42
N VAL A 107 -0.35 -13.41 -1.62
CA VAL A 107 -1.69 -13.38 -1.01
C VAL A 107 -1.60 -13.71 0.49
N ASN A 108 -2.22 -12.90 1.35
CA ASN A 108 -2.31 -13.16 2.80
C ASN A 108 -3.22 -14.37 3.13
N TYR A 109 -2.83 -15.21 4.09
CA TYR A 109 -3.69 -16.28 4.61
C TYR A 109 -4.98 -15.70 5.20
N GLY A 110 -6.13 -16.25 4.83
CA GLY A 110 -7.43 -15.93 5.43
C GLY A 110 -8.28 -14.92 4.64
N ALA A 111 -7.72 -14.21 3.66
CA ALA A 111 -8.54 -13.71 2.55
C ALA A 111 -9.06 -14.95 1.83
N ALA A 112 -10.39 -15.08 1.68
CA ALA A 112 -11.05 -16.27 1.16
C ALA A 112 -10.17 -16.93 0.10
N SER A 113 -9.74 -18.16 0.38
CA SER A 113 -9.07 -18.99 -0.60
C SER A 113 -9.97 -19.04 -1.82
N VAL A 114 -9.63 -18.25 -2.85
CA VAL A 114 -10.06 -18.58 -4.19
C VAL A 114 -9.32 -19.87 -4.48
N GLY A 115 -9.92 -20.99 -4.07
CA GLY A 115 -9.45 -22.37 -4.16
C GLY A 115 -7.94 -22.59 -3.95
N SER A 116 -7.59 -23.47 -3.02
CA SER A 116 -6.29 -24.17 -3.05
C SER A 116 -6.11 -25.09 -4.28
N GLY A 117 -6.82 -24.85 -5.38
CA GLY A 117 -6.47 -25.29 -6.72
C GLY A 117 -6.01 -24.06 -7.50
N ALA A 118 -4.88 -24.17 -8.19
CA ALA A 118 -4.42 -23.14 -9.12
C ALA A 118 -5.61 -22.57 -9.91
N LEU A 119 -5.75 -21.24 -9.92
CA LEU A 119 -6.74 -20.58 -10.78
C LEU A 119 -6.62 -21.20 -12.17
N SER A 120 -7.74 -21.65 -12.73
CA SER A 120 -7.77 -22.06 -14.13
C SER A 120 -7.31 -20.89 -14.98
N ALA A 121 -6.71 -21.14 -16.13
CA ALA A 121 -6.23 -20.05 -17.00
C ALA A 121 -7.39 -19.12 -17.46
N ALA A 122 -8.62 -19.61 -17.43
CA ALA A 122 -9.84 -18.82 -17.61
C ALA A 122 -10.14 -17.89 -16.41
N GLN A 123 -9.93 -18.35 -15.17
CA GLN A 123 -10.02 -17.51 -13.96
C GLN A 123 -8.87 -16.51 -13.89
N ASP A 124 -7.66 -16.89 -14.29
CA ASP A 124 -6.53 -15.97 -14.43
C ASP A 124 -6.75 -14.96 -15.55
N SER A 125 -7.31 -15.36 -16.70
CA SER A 125 -7.65 -14.44 -17.80
C SER A 125 -8.85 -13.56 -17.47
N GLN A 126 -9.81 -14.00 -16.64
CA GLN A 126 -10.89 -13.17 -16.13
C GLN A 126 -10.41 -12.21 -15.05
N LEU A 127 -9.53 -12.67 -14.14
CA LEU A 127 -8.86 -11.82 -13.17
C LEU A 127 -7.96 -10.81 -13.89
N PHE A 128 -7.25 -11.22 -14.93
CA PHE A 128 -6.45 -10.35 -15.80
C PHE A 128 -7.33 -9.34 -16.55
N ARG A 129 -8.43 -9.77 -17.19
CA ARG A 129 -9.37 -8.85 -17.84
C ARG A 129 -10.03 -7.91 -16.84
N LYS A 130 -10.35 -8.38 -15.64
CA LYS A 130 -10.88 -7.56 -14.54
C LYS A 130 -9.83 -6.56 -14.05
N ILE A 131 -8.59 -6.99 -13.79
CA ILE A 131 -7.49 -6.13 -13.37
C ILE A 131 -7.16 -5.12 -14.47
N VAL A 132 -7.09 -5.52 -15.73
CA VAL A 132 -6.84 -4.62 -16.87
C VAL A 132 -8.00 -3.63 -17.05
N SER A 133 -9.25 -4.08 -16.98
CA SER A 133 -10.45 -3.22 -17.00
C SER A 133 -10.48 -2.24 -15.82
N GLU A 134 -10.16 -2.69 -14.61
CA GLU A 134 -10.13 -1.85 -13.40
C GLU A 134 -8.94 -0.87 -13.43
N LEU A 135 -7.78 -1.29 -13.93
CA LEU A 135 -6.61 -0.43 -14.15
C LEU A 135 -6.80 0.56 -15.30
N GLU A 136 -7.61 0.23 -16.31
CA GLU A 136 -8.04 1.14 -17.38
C GLU A 136 -9.12 2.12 -16.89
N LYS A 137 -9.84 1.79 -15.81
CA LYS A 137 -10.84 2.63 -15.13
C LYS A 137 -10.27 3.61 -14.10
N ASN A 138 -8.99 3.96 -14.19
CA ASN A 138 -8.39 5.18 -13.59
C ASN A 138 -7.83 5.14 -12.13
N PRO A 139 -7.21 4.06 -11.62
CA PRO A 139 -6.51 4.08 -10.33
C PRO A 139 -5.29 5.01 -10.34
N LEU A 140 -4.77 5.38 -11.52
CA LEU A 140 -3.66 6.34 -11.66
C LEU A 140 -4.02 7.75 -11.22
N LYS A 141 -5.23 8.22 -11.56
CA LYS A 141 -5.72 9.52 -11.09
C LYS A 141 -5.95 9.50 -9.59
N GLU A 142 -6.36 8.35 -9.03
CA GLU A 142 -6.52 8.20 -7.58
C GLU A 142 -5.18 8.33 -6.84
N TYR A 143 -4.10 7.70 -7.34
CA TYR A 143 -2.75 7.87 -6.75
C TYR A 143 -2.21 9.30 -6.93
N GLU A 144 -2.33 9.89 -8.13
CA GLU A 144 -1.94 11.29 -8.35
C GLU A 144 -2.76 12.28 -7.52
N CYS A 145 -4.03 11.94 -7.25
CA CYS A 145 -4.90 12.74 -6.41
C CYS A 145 -4.55 12.65 -4.94
N HIS A 146 -3.98 11.53 -4.47
CA HIS A 146 -3.80 11.31 -3.04
C HIS A 146 -3.03 12.45 -2.37
N ASP A 147 -1.84 12.79 -2.88
CA ASP A 147 -1.00 13.82 -2.28
C ASP A 147 -1.66 15.20 -2.33
N LYS A 148 -2.24 15.56 -3.47
CA LYS A 148 -2.95 16.83 -3.65
C LYS A 148 -4.17 16.94 -2.73
N ALA A 149 -4.90 15.84 -2.55
CA ALA A 149 -6.04 15.79 -1.65
C ALA A 149 -5.59 15.88 -0.19
N VAL A 150 -4.44 15.28 0.18
CA VAL A 150 -3.85 15.45 1.52
C VAL A 150 -3.44 16.90 1.75
N GLU A 151 -2.71 17.52 0.83
CA GLU A 151 -2.31 18.93 0.91
C GLU A 151 -3.52 19.85 1.05
N HIS A 152 -4.51 19.69 0.16
CA HIS A 152 -5.76 20.44 0.23
C HIS A 152 -6.49 20.22 1.56
N ALA A 153 -6.52 19.00 2.10
CA ALA A 153 -7.15 18.70 3.37
C ALA A 153 -6.46 19.42 4.54
N VAL A 154 -5.13 19.50 4.56
CA VAL A 154 -4.37 20.27 5.56
C VAL A 154 -4.80 21.74 5.56
N ASP A 155 -5.06 22.29 4.37
CA ASP A 155 -5.42 23.70 4.23
C ASP A 155 -6.86 24.00 4.65
N ILE A 156 -7.80 23.15 4.26
CA ILE A 156 -9.25 23.43 4.39
C ILE A 156 -9.90 22.84 5.64
N LEU A 157 -9.36 21.77 6.22
CA LEU A 157 -9.90 21.18 7.44
C LEU A 157 -9.35 21.94 8.65
N THR A 158 -10.14 22.06 9.72
CA THR A 158 -9.67 22.67 10.98
C THR A 158 -8.81 21.71 11.79
N PHE A 159 -9.16 20.42 11.77
CA PHE A 159 -8.50 19.37 12.57
C PHE A 159 -6.97 19.30 12.44
N PRO A 160 -6.36 19.42 11.24
CA PRO A 160 -4.90 19.35 11.10
C PRO A 160 -4.20 20.40 11.96
N LYS A 161 -4.59 21.67 11.82
CA LYS A 161 -4.05 22.80 12.59
C LYS A 161 -4.31 22.67 14.09
N GLU A 162 -5.46 22.13 14.48
CA GLU A 162 -5.77 21.86 15.89
C GLU A 162 -4.80 20.83 16.49
N VAL A 163 -4.56 19.72 15.80
CA VAL A 163 -3.63 18.66 16.25
C VAL A 163 -2.19 19.19 16.26
N GLU A 164 -1.77 19.91 15.22
CA GLU A 164 -0.44 20.55 15.16
C GLU A 164 -0.21 21.57 16.28
N THR A 165 -1.25 22.31 16.66
CA THR A 165 -1.16 23.27 17.78
C THR A 165 -0.92 22.56 19.12
N LEU A 166 -1.53 21.38 19.32
CA LEU A 166 -1.39 20.63 20.57
C LEU A 166 -0.09 19.85 20.69
N PHE A 167 0.43 19.30 19.58
CA PHE A 167 1.56 18.36 19.61
C PHE A 167 2.82 18.86 18.89
N GLY A 168 2.71 19.96 18.15
CA GLY A 168 3.75 20.48 17.26
C GLY A 168 3.75 19.77 15.91
N ALA A 169 3.85 20.54 14.82
CA ALA A 169 3.73 20.02 13.45
C ALA A 169 4.74 18.90 13.10
N THR A 170 5.91 18.86 13.72
CA THR A 170 6.92 17.81 13.50
C THR A 170 6.56 16.46 14.14
N ASN A 171 5.64 16.46 15.11
CA ASN A 171 5.19 15.29 15.86
C ASN A 171 3.84 14.73 15.39
N VAL A 172 3.29 15.32 14.32
CA VAL A 172 2.00 14.93 13.75
C VAL A 172 2.22 14.43 12.33
N ASP A 173 1.51 13.37 11.96
CA ASP A 173 1.46 12.88 10.59
C ASP A 173 0.02 12.92 10.08
N HIS A 174 -0.14 13.50 8.89
CA HIS A 174 -1.42 13.69 8.23
C HIS A 174 -1.50 12.86 6.96
N PHE A 175 -2.58 12.07 6.80
CA PHE A 175 -2.74 11.18 5.66
C PHE A 175 -4.20 10.77 5.45
N ILE A 176 -4.52 10.31 4.24
CA ILE A 176 -5.83 9.74 3.91
C ILE A 176 -5.70 8.20 3.84
N SER A 177 -6.61 7.50 4.51
CA SER A 177 -6.78 6.04 4.40
C SER A 177 -8.01 5.72 3.55
N ASN A 178 -8.04 4.52 2.97
CA ASN A 178 -9.12 4.04 2.10
C ASN A 178 -9.45 4.99 0.94
N PHE A 179 -8.42 5.51 0.27
CA PHE A 179 -8.55 6.56 -0.74
C PHE A 179 -9.46 6.20 -1.92
N SER A 180 -9.61 4.93 -2.29
CA SER A 180 -10.47 4.45 -3.39
C SER A 180 -11.89 4.05 -2.95
N GLY A 181 -12.27 4.35 -1.70
CA GLY A 181 -13.57 3.98 -1.14
C GLY A 181 -14.09 5.02 -0.16
N ALA A 182 -14.54 4.56 1.02
CA ALA A 182 -14.93 5.45 2.11
C ALA A 182 -13.67 6.10 2.71
N ALA A 183 -13.21 7.17 2.08
CA ALA A 183 -12.00 7.87 2.43
C ALA A 183 -12.08 8.48 3.82
N ILE A 184 -10.99 8.36 4.56
CA ILE A 184 -10.89 8.85 5.94
C ILE A 184 -9.65 9.72 6.04
N TRP A 185 -9.84 10.96 6.45
CA TRP A 185 -8.75 11.82 6.89
C TRP A 185 -8.23 11.33 8.23
N ASN A 186 -6.92 11.22 8.39
CA ASN A 186 -6.29 10.81 9.64
C ASN A 186 -5.25 11.86 10.06
N SER A 187 -5.19 12.13 11.36
CA SER A 187 -4.08 12.83 12.01
C SER A 187 -3.58 11.97 13.16
N ALA A 188 -2.31 11.56 13.08
CA ALA A 188 -1.67 10.72 14.09
C ALA A 188 -0.61 11.52 14.84
N ALA A 189 -0.61 11.45 16.17
CA ALA A 189 0.39 12.10 17.01
C ALA A 189 0.95 11.13 18.05
N TYR A 190 2.23 11.30 18.39
CA TYR A 190 2.95 10.48 19.36
C TYR A 190 3.53 11.42 20.41
N PHE A 191 3.10 11.29 21.67
CA PHE A 191 3.37 12.31 22.69
C PHE A 191 3.66 11.73 24.06
N ALA A 192 4.31 12.55 24.89
CA ALA A 192 4.70 12.22 26.27
C ALA A 192 5.53 10.92 26.42
N GLY A 193 6.15 10.45 25.33
CA GLY A 193 6.95 9.21 25.32
C GLY A 193 6.16 7.95 25.64
N ARG A 194 4.83 7.97 25.49
CA ARG A 194 3.93 6.91 25.97
C ARG A 194 2.62 6.82 25.19
N TYR A 195 2.07 7.93 24.69
CA TYR A 195 0.71 7.95 24.16
C TYR A 195 0.70 8.11 22.65
N THR A 196 -0.27 7.46 22.02
CA THR A 196 -0.60 7.64 20.61
C THR A 196 -2.00 8.23 20.50
N LEU A 197 -2.16 9.24 19.66
CA LEU A 197 -3.45 9.80 19.28
C LEU A 197 -3.72 9.50 17.82
N GLU A 198 -4.93 9.03 17.52
CA GLU A 198 -5.47 8.93 16.18
C GLU A 198 -6.77 9.74 16.10
N LEU A 199 -6.81 10.74 15.22
CA LEU A 199 -8.02 11.47 14.87
C LEU A 199 -8.43 11.07 13.46
N ARG A 200 -9.66 10.57 13.30
CA ARG A 200 -10.22 10.12 12.02
C ARG A 200 -11.47 10.89 11.68
N VAL A 201 -11.56 11.36 10.44
CA VAL A 201 -12.73 12.10 9.94
C VAL A 201 -13.13 11.51 8.59
N PRO A 202 -14.35 10.98 8.45
CA PRO A 202 -14.87 10.55 7.16
C PRO A 202 -14.94 11.74 6.20
N ILE A 203 -14.39 11.60 4.99
CA ILE A 203 -14.34 12.66 3.97
C ILE A 203 -14.80 12.14 2.61
N ALA A 204 -15.33 13.03 1.78
CA ALA A 204 -15.51 12.78 0.36
C ALA A 204 -14.37 13.43 -0.43
N ILE A 205 -13.86 12.72 -1.45
CA ILE A 205 -12.85 13.23 -2.37
C ILE A 205 -13.52 13.57 -3.70
N ASP A 206 -13.21 14.75 -4.20
CA ASP A 206 -13.45 15.14 -5.59
C ASP A 206 -12.25 14.65 -6.41
N TYR A 207 -12.34 13.41 -6.91
CA TYR A 207 -11.27 12.80 -7.71
C TYR A 207 -11.06 13.49 -9.05
N GLU A 208 -12.02 14.29 -9.51
CA GLU A 208 -11.83 15.04 -10.75
C GLU A 208 -10.80 16.16 -10.57
N HIS A 209 -10.85 16.82 -9.41
CA HIS A 209 -10.00 17.97 -9.06
C HIS A 209 -8.95 17.65 -8.00
N CYS A 210 -8.86 16.40 -7.55
CA CYS A 210 -7.91 15.93 -6.54
C CYS A 210 -7.92 16.71 -5.22
N ARG A 211 -9.12 16.92 -4.68
CA ARG A 211 -9.30 17.70 -3.45
C ARG A 211 -10.35 17.09 -2.54
N VAL A 212 -10.26 17.42 -1.26
CA VAL A 212 -11.34 17.09 -0.32
C VAL A 212 -12.56 17.95 -0.64
N LYS A 213 -13.69 17.28 -0.87
CA LYS A 213 -14.98 17.90 -1.20
C LYS A 213 -15.70 18.38 0.04
N ASN A 214 -15.87 17.48 1.02
CA ASN A 214 -16.56 17.76 2.27
C ASN A 214 -16.28 16.69 3.33
N VAL A 215 -16.54 17.03 4.59
CA VAL A 215 -16.61 16.10 5.71
C VAL A 215 -17.97 15.38 5.67
N LEU A 216 -17.97 14.07 5.94
CA LEU A 216 -19.14 13.20 5.87
C LEU A 216 -19.70 12.81 7.24
N GLY A 217 -18.95 13.02 8.31
CA GLY A 217 -19.36 12.64 9.66
C GLY A 217 -18.49 13.29 10.73
N PRO A 218 -18.84 13.09 12.01
CA PRO A 218 -18.08 13.63 13.13
C PRO A 218 -16.67 13.05 13.17
N ALA A 219 -15.76 13.78 13.83
CA ALA A 219 -14.44 13.25 14.14
C ALA A 219 -14.53 12.14 15.20
N GLU A 220 -13.76 11.08 14.99
CA GLU A 220 -13.50 10.04 15.98
C GLU A 220 -12.06 10.19 16.46
N ILE A 221 -11.85 10.29 17.77
CA ILE A 221 -10.54 10.52 18.37
C ILE A 221 -10.27 9.41 19.38
N TRP A 222 -9.17 8.69 19.18
CA TRP A 222 -8.70 7.65 20.11
C TRP A 222 -7.36 8.05 20.69
N ILE A 223 -7.20 7.78 21.99
CA ILE A 223 -5.93 7.84 22.68
C ILE A 223 -5.64 6.45 23.23
N ASP A 224 -4.49 5.92 22.86
CA ASP A 224 -3.97 4.66 23.39
C ASP A 224 -2.70 4.90 24.18
N GLU A 225 -2.51 4.09 25.22
CA GLU A 225 -1.30 4.08 26.02
C GLU A 225 -0.39 2.92 25.59
N VAL A 226 0.84 3.24 25.19
CA VAL A 226 1.90 2.25 25.08
C VAL A 226 2.39 1.95 26.48
N THR A 227 2.15 0.73 26.97
CA THR A 227 2.60 0.30 28.30
C THR A 227 3.95 -0.40 28.26
N LYS A 228 4.32 -0.95 27.10
CA LYS A 228 5.59 -1.65 26.89
C LYS A 228 5.96 -1.64 25.41
N VAL A 229 7.26 -1.56 25.13
CA VAL A 229 7.82 -1.84 23.80
C VAL A 229 8.76 -3.04 23.91
N ASP A 230 8.52 -4.04 23.07
CA ASP A 230 9.36 -5.21 22.90
C ASP A 230 10.03 -5.17 21.53
N PHE A 231 11.23 -5.75 21.41
CA PHE A 231 11.95 -5.83 20.13
C PHE A 231 12.02 -7.28 19.68
N SER A 232 11.70 -7.52 18.41
CA SER A 232 11.86 -8.83 17.79
C SER A 232 13.34 -9.19 17.64
N ARG A 233 13.64 -10.44 17.24
CA ARG A 233 15.01 -10.87 16.91
C ARG A 233 15.64 -10.06 15.77
N SER A 234 14.82 -9.49 14.87
CA SER A 234 15.30 -8.62 13.78
C SER A 234 15.47 -7.16 14.22
N GLY A 235 15.23 -6.85 15.49
CA GLY A 235 15.29 -5.48 16.03
C GLY A 235 14.06 -4.63 15.70
N ALA A 236 12.99 -5.23 15.14
CA ALA A 236 11.75 -4.50 14.88
C ALA A 236 10.97 -4.27 16.19
N PRO A 237 10.59 -3.02 16.52
CA PRO A 237 9.82 -2.73 17.73
C PRO A 237 8.36 -3.13 17.55
N GLY A 238 7.77 -3.66 18.63
CA GLY A 238 6.33 -3.90 18.78
C GLY A 238 5.87 -3.32 20.11
N ALA A 239 4.72 -2.64 20.12
CA ALA A 239 4.15 -2.08 21.33
C ALA A 239 3.03 -2.97 21.89
N ARG A 240 2.99 -3.07 23.22
CA ARG A 240 1.78 -3.46 23.93
C ARG A 240 1.00 -2.19 24.21
N LEU A 241 -0.20 -2.14 23.66
CA LEU A 241 -1.14 -1.05 23.87
C LEU A 241 -2.13 -1.45 24.97
N GLU A 242 -2.40 -0.53 25.88
CA GLU A 242 -3.62 -0.52 26.66
C GLU A 242 -4.56 0.45 25.95
N GLY A 243 -5.34 -0.09 25.02
CA GLY A 243 -6.02 0.68 23.98
C GLY A 243 -7.54 0.75 24.13
N GLY A 244 -8.14 1.79 23.55
CA GLY A 244 -9.59 2.01 23.46
C GLY A 244 -10.26 2.60 24.70
N HIS A 245 -9.50 2.91 25.75
CA HIS A 245 -10.06 3.43 27.00
C HIS A 245 -10.53 4.88 26.90
N TRP A 246 -9.86 5.69 26.08
CA TRP A 246 -10.23 7.09 25.91
C TRP A 246 -10.58 7.38 24.46
N ARG A 247 -11.89 7.41 24.22
CA ARG A 247 -12.48 7.89 22.99
C ARG A 247 -13.07 9.27 23.26
N LEU A 248 -12.49 10.29 22.65
CA LEU A 248 -13.06 11.64 22.74
C LEU A 248 -14.10 11.83 21.65
N LYS A 249 -15.22 12.43 22.03
CA LYS A 249 -16.18 13.01 21.10
C LYS A 249 -15.65 14.35 20.60
N GLU A 250 -16.17 14.81 19.47
CA GLU A 250 -15.72 16.06 18.86
C GLU A 250 -15.87 17.29 19.77
N ASN A 251 -16.90 17.35 20.62
CA ASN A 251 -17.05 18.43 21.60
C ASN A 251 -16.00 18.39 22.71
N GLU A 252 -15.58 17.20 23.14
CA GLU A 252 -14.49 17.00 24.11
C GLU A 252 -13.15 17.39 23.49
N TRP A 253 -12.91 17.00 22.24
CA TRP A 253 -11.74 17.45 21.46
C TRP A 253 -11.68 18.98 21.35
N ARG A 254 -12.78 19.63 20.96
CA ARG A 254 -12.85 21.10 20.89
C ARG A 254 -12.59 21.76 22.25
N SER A 255 -13.07 21.15 23.33
CA SER A 255 -12.78 21.60 24.69
C SER A 255 -11.28 21.49 25.01
N LEU A 256 -10.65 20.36 24.67
CA LEU A 256 -9.22 20.14 24.86
C LEU A 256 -8.39 21.19 24.09
N VAL A 257 -8.71 21.42 22.81
CA VAL A 257 -8.05 22.42 21.96
C VAL A 257 -8.20 23.82 22.55
N LYS A 258 -9.42 24.23 22.93
CA LYS A 258 -9.70 25.55 23.53
C LYS A 258 -8.93 25.78 24.84
N ASN A 259 -8.68 24.71 25.59
CA ASN A 259 -7.94 24.74 26.84
C ASN A 259 -6.45 24.38 26.66
N GLY A 260 -5.89 24.55 25.46
CA GLY A 260 -4.46 24.42 25.21
C GLY A 260 -3.88 23.05 25.50
N GLY A 261 -4.66 21.97 25.31
CA GLY A 261 -4.20 20.61 25.57
C GLY A 261 -4.29 20.18 27.04
N ASN A 262 -5.05 20.88 27.88
CA ASN A 262 -5.28 20.46 29.25
C ASN A 262 -6.21 19.23 29.32
N TRP A 263 -5.62 18.03 29.37
CA TRP A 263 -6.34 16.74 29.38
C TRP A 263 -7.30 16.53 30.56
N SER A 264 -7.14 17.27 31.66
CA SER A 264 -8.09 17.20 32.79
C SER A 264 -9.50 17.64 32.41
N VAL A 265 -9.67 18.49 31.39
CA VAL A 265 -11.00 18.98 30.96
C VAL A 265 -11.81 17.91 30.21
N VAL A 266 -11.17 16.80 29.82
CA VAL A 266 -11.79 15.66 29.15
C VAL A 266 -11.66 14.36 29.96
N ASN A 267 -11.24 14.46 31.23
CA ASN A 267 -11.06 13.31 32.14
C ASN A 267 -10.12 12.22 31.60
N VAL A 268 -9.10 12.59 30.82
CA VAL A 268 -8.07 11.66 30.34
C VAL A 268 -6.80 11.85 31.18
N PRO A 269 -6.39 10.87 32.01
CA PRO A 269 -5.22 10.98 32.86
C PRO A 269 -3.93 10.72 32.08
N ILE A 270 -3.34 11.76 31.50
CA ILE A 270 -2.05 11.66 30.80
C ILE A 270 -0.87 11.68 31.78
N ILE A 271 -0.02 10.66 31.72
CA ILE A 271 1.22 10.56 32.50
C ILE A 271 2.40 11.06 31.66
N SER A 272 2.85 12.29 31.90
CA SER A 272 3.92 12.94 31.11
C SER A 272 5.34 12.70 31.63
N ASN A 273 5.51 12.21 32.85
CA ASN A 273 6.79 12.06 33.54
C ASN A 273 7.29 10.60 33.63
N ALA A 274 6.68 9.68 32.89
CA ALA A 274 7.04 8.26 32.88
C ALA A 274 7.08 7.69 31.45
N PRO A 275 8.01 8.14 30.58
CA PRO A 275 8.11 7.63 29.22
C PRO A 275 8.40 6.13 29.21
N VAL A 276 7.88 5.43 28.20
CA VAL A 276 8.14 4.00 28.01
C VAL A 276 9.44 3.81 27.22
N LYS A 277 10.34 2.99 27.76
CA LYS A 277 11.61 2.68 27.10
C LYS A 277 11.34 2.08 25.71
N GLY A 278 11.96 2.64 24.69
CA GLY A 278 11.81 2.20 23.30
C GLY A 278 10.62 2.83 22.56
N PHE A 279 9.86 3.72 23.20
CA PHE A 279 8.70 4.39 22.57
C PHE A 279 9.07 5.10 21.27
N ASP A 280 10.16 5.87 21.23
CA ASP A 280 10.55 6.59 20.01
C ASP A 280 10.85 5.64 18.84
N ALA A 281 11.46 4.48 19.11
CA ALA A 281 11.72 3.47 18.08
C ALA A 281 10.40 2.90 17.54
N TYR A 282 9.46 2.59 18.44
CA TYR A 282 8.12 2.16 18.06
C TYR A 282 7.39 3.25 17.25
N ALA A 283 7.31 4.49 17.76
CA ALA A 283 6.68 5.60 17.10
C ALA A 283 7.27 5.79 15.69
N ASN A 284 8.60 5.82 15.55
CA ASN A 284 9.23 5.90 14.24
C ASN A 284 8.84 4.73 13.32
N SER A 285 8.81 3.49 13.80
CA SER A 285 8.40 2.35 12.96
C SER A 285 6.97 2.43 12.42
N VAL A 286 6.05 3.08 13.16
CA VAL A 286 4.66 3.27 12.72
C VAL A 286 4.53 4.51 11.82
N ARG A 287 5.31 5.55 12.10
CA ARG A 287 5.38 6.77 11.28
C ARG A 287 6.08 6.53 9.94
N ASP A 288 7.04 5.62 9.89
CA ASP A 288 7.87 5.35 8.72
C ASP A 288 7.03 4.99 7.49
N PRO A 289 6.09 4.04 7.50
CA PRO A 289 5.23 3.79 6.34
C PRO A 289 4.44 5.01 5.84
N ILE A 290 4.00 5.88 6.75
CA ILE A 290 3.23 7.10 6.42
C ILE A 290 4.14 8.11 5.72
N ARG A 291 5.33 8.35 6.28
CA ARG A 291 6.35 9.28 5.76
C ARG A 291 7.02 8.76 4.49
N TYR A 292 7.32 7.47 4.47
CA TYR A 292 7.98 6.76 3.38
C TYR A 292 7.09 6.66 2.13
N ARG A 293 5.76 6.65 2.29
CA ARG A 293 4.82 6.77 1.16
C ARG A 293 5.09 8.04 0.36
N LYS A 294 5.10 9.20 1.04
CA LYS A 294 5.32 10.53 0.42
C LYS A 294 6.64 10.63 -0.35
N GLU A 295 7.74 10.13 0.21
CA GLU A 295 9.09 10.41 -0.34
C GLU A 295 9.59 9.34 -1.33
N ASN A 296 9.24 8.08 -1.13
CA ASN A 296 9.88 6.97 -1.83
C ASN A 296 8.92 6.07 -2.61
N TYR A 297 7.63 5.99 -2.25
CA TYR A 297 6.67 5.12 -2.95
C TYR A 297 6.15 5.81 -4.21
N ASP A 298 5.67 7.05 -4.08
CA ASP A 298 5.01 7.75 -5.18
C ASP A 298 6.00 8.35 -6.19
N LYS A 299 7.25 8.61 -5.77
CA LYS A 299 8.25 9.26 -6.64
C LYS A 299 8.75 8.35 -7.77
N PRO A 300 9.25 7.12 -7.54
CA PRO A 300 9.70 6.23 -8.63
C PRO A 300 8.55 5.79 -9.54
N VAL A 301 7.33 5.67 -8.99
CA VAL A 301 6.12 5.38 -9.76
C VAL A 301 5.80 6.58 -10.67
N ARG A 302 5.77 7.81 -10.14
CA ARG A 302 5.63 9.04 -10.95
C ARG A 302 6.72 9.16 -12.02
N GLU A 303 7.98 8.95 -11.68
CA GLU A 303 9.11 9.04 -12.62
C GLU A 303 8.99 8.00 -13.75
N ALA A 304 8.65 6.76 -13.42
CA ALA A 304 8.40 5.71 -14.41
C ALA A 304 7.21 6.06 -15.33
N TRP A 305 6.15 6.66 -14.77
CA TRP A 305 4.99 7.13 -15.56
C TRP A 305 5.31 8.33 -16.44
N GLU A 306 6.04 9.32 -15.96
CA GLU A 306 6.50 10.44 -16.79
C GLU A 306 7.36 9.97 -17.95
N LEU A 307 8.21 8.96 -17.73
CA LEU A 307 9.00 8.32 -18.77
C LEU A 307 8.07 7.66 -19.80
N LEU A 308 7.08 6.88 -19.37
CA LEU A 308 6.10 6.24 -20.25
C LEU A 308 5.27 7.26 -21.04
N ARG A 309 4.84 8.35 -20.42
CA ARG A 309 4.09 9.45 -21.07
C ARG A 309 4.94 10.15 -22.14
N LYS A 310 6.21 10.43 -21.83
CA LYS A 310 7.17 11.02 -22.79
C LYS A 310 7.46 10.06 -23.96
N LEU A 311 7.48 8.76 -23.72
CA LEU A 311 7.69 7.74 -24.74
C LEU A 311 6.44 7.53 -25.62
N GLY A 312 5.24 7.54 -25.04
CA GLY A 312 3.96 7.44 -25.76
C GLY A 312 3.61 8.70 -26.56
N ALA A 313 4.03 9.88 -26.10
CA ALA A 313 3.90 11.12 -26.87
C ALA A 313 4.80 11.14 -28.12
N LYS A 314 5.91 10.39 -28.12
CA LYS A 314 6.80 10.24 -29.28
C LYS A 314 6.30 9.25 -30.33
N THR A 315 5.39 8.34 -29.99
CA THR A 315 4.85 7.36 -30.95
C THR A 315 3.67 7.88 -31.78
N ASN A 316 3.09 9.03 -31.42
CA ASN A 316 1.98 9.65 -32.17
C ASN A 316 2.42 10.67 -33.24
N THR A 317 3.72 10.87 -33.44
CA THR A 317 4.23 11.50 -34.67
C THR A 317 4.67 10.41 -35.62
N THR A 318 3.75 9.89 -36.42
CA THR A 318 4.11 9.21 -37.68
C THR A 318 4.29 10.29 -38.74
N PRO A 319 5.51 10.59 -39.22
CA PRO A 319 5.68 11.28 -40.49
C PRO A 319 5.51 10.24 -41.59
N GLY A 320 4.35 10.21 -42.24
CA GLY A 320 4.15 9.31 -43.38
C GLY A 320 2.69 8.98 -43.67
N ALA A 321 1.88 9.98 -44.01
CA ALA A 321 0.61 9.73 -44.67
C ALA A 321 0.16 10.95 -45.49
N GLU A 322 0.95 11.39 -46.48
CA GLU A 322 0.38 12.14 -47.61
C GLU A 322 0.92 11.66 -48.96
N LYS A 323 0.09 10.80 -49.56
CA LYS A 323 -0.32 10.77 -50.98
C LYS A 323 0.76 10.51 -52.04
N GLN A 324 0.87 9.23 -52.42
CA GLN A 324 0.84 8.87 -53.84
C GLN A 324 -0.60 8.47 -54.22
N ASN A 325 -1.27 9.33 -54.98
CA ASN A 325 -2.27 8.98 -56.00
C ASN A 325 -2.83 10.25 -56.66
N ARG A 326 -2.09 10.77 -57.64
CA ARG A 326 -2.52 11.11 -59.02
C ARG A 326 -1.38 11.81 -59.75
#